data_AF-A0A9E1IC72-F1
#
_entry.id   AF-A0A9E1IC72-F1
#
_cell.length_a   1.000
_cell.length_b   1.000
_cell.length_c   1.000
_cell.angle_alpha   90.00
_cell.angle_beta   90.00
_cell.angle_gamma   90.00
#
_symmetry.space_group_name_H-M   'P 1'
#
loop_
_entity.id
_entity.type
_entity.pdbx_description
1 polymer ?
#
loop_
_entity_poly.entity_id
_entity_poly.type
_entity_poly.pdbx_seq_one_letter_code
_entity_poly.pdbx_strand_id
1 'polypeptide(L)'
;MGIAFRSRRATGRPESRLGRQRRYLAGCEVLDDVKARISVNWAKSEPRNLLDFYLLPAHTFDEKPHKALTADWPPVGTGPMAASLEGGAILFERFDNPHHQGRIKSMVMFSSGSPDEVLDQLLNGEIHGAIHHAKPPPGIRPNRFFSTEQWYVALNTKSSLLADSAVRRALDLTIDRDVLRAAILKHDIEGPNPPLRVN
;
A
#
# COMPACT_ATOMS: atom_id res chain seq x y z
N MET A 1 8.92 37.75 -24.83
CA MET A 1 9.21 37.66 -23.38
C MET A 1 7.86 37.57 -22.67
N GLY A 2 7.54 36.44 -22.04
CA GLY A 2 6.22 36.21 -21.45
C GLY A 2 6.14 34.86 -20.76
N ILE A 3 6.67 34.80 -19.54
CA ILE A 3 6.44 33.71 -18.59
C ILE A 3 5.48 34.26 -17.53
N ALA A 4 4.36 33.56 -17.31
CA ALA A 4 3.61 33.68 -16.06
C ALA A 4 2.91 32.35 -15.77
N PHE A 5 3.57 31.48 -15.00
CA PHE A 5 2.95 30.35 -14.34
C PHE A 5 2.27 30.82 -13.05
N ARG A 6 0.95 30.60 -12.91
CA ARG A 6 0.28 30.74 -11.61
C ARG A 6 0.36 29.42 -10.86
N SER A 7 1.26 29.41 -9.88
CA SER A 7 1.32 28.46 -8.77
C SER A 7 0.25 28.79 -7.72
N ARG A 8 -0.31 27.72 -7.12
CA ARG A 8 -0.78 27.55 -5.73
C ARG A 8 -2.23 27.07 -5.62
N ARG A 9 -2.36 25.78 -5.27
CA ARG A 9 -3.03 25.34 -4.03
C ARG A 9 -2.30 24.10 -3.52
N ALA A 10 -1.39 24.30 -2.56
CA ALA A 10 -0.87 23.23 -1.72
C ALA A 10 -1.93 22.92 -0.64
N THR A 11 -2.95 22.15 -0.99
CA THR A 11 -3.82 21.50 -0.01
C THR A 11 -3.11 20.21 0.41
N GLY A 12 -2.46 20.23 1.57
CA GLY A 12 -1.72 19.10 2.14
C GLY A 12 -2.57 17.87 2.43
N ARG A 13 -2.89 17.10 1.38
CA ARG A 13 -2.98 15.64 1.44
C ARG A 13 -1.59 15.10 1.10
N PRO A 14 -1.13 13.99 1.70
CA PRO A 14 0.01 13.28 1.12
C PRO A 14 -0.29 13.04 -0.35
N GLU A 15 0.59 13.51 -1.25
CA GLU A 15 0.42 13.28 -2.67
C GLU A 15 0.28 11.78 -2.89
N SER A 16 -0.81 11.37 -3.55
CA SER A 16 -1.01 9.98 -3.89
C SER A 16 0.22 9.46 -4.65
N ARG A 17 0.50 8.15 -4.57
CA ARG A 17 1.57 7.50 -5.35
C ARG A 17 1.49 7.91 -6.85
N LEU A 18 0.26 8.06 -7.36
CA LEU A 18 -0.07 8.59 -8.68
C LEU A 18 0.34 10.06 -8.89
N GLY A 19 0.09 10.96 -7.92
CA GLY A 19 0.50 12.37 -7.98
C GLY A 19 2.01 12.54 -8.05
N ARG A 20 2.75 11.68 -7.31
CA ARG A 20 4.21 11.57 -7.45
C ARG A 20 4.56 11.08 -8.86
N GLN A 21 4.07 9.90 -9.27
CA GLN A 21 4.35 9.29 -10.59
C GLN A 21 4.09 10.21 -11.78
N ARG A 22 3.02 11.02 -11.76
CA ARG A 22 2.69 12.01 -12.81
C ARG A 22 3.77 13.08 -13.03
N ARG A 23 4.59 13.39 -12.02
CA ARG A 23 5.73 14.31 -12.19
C ARG A 23 6.93 13.64 -12.87
N TYR A 24 7.02 12.31 -12.82
CA TYR A 24 8.13 11.54 -13.39
C TYR A 24 7.89 11.19 -14.86
N LEU A 25 6.65 10.90 -15.24
CA LEU A 25 6.29 10.53 -16.60
C LEU A 25 6.12 11.78 -17.46
N ALA A 26 6.93 11.88 -18.52
CA ALA A 26 6.83 12.92 -19.54
C ALA A 26 5.79 12.57 -20.61
N GLY A 27 5.64 11.27 -20.92
CA GLY A 27 4.70 10.80 -21.92
C GLY A 27 4.70 9.28 -22.08
N CYS A 28 3.71 8.78 -22.80
CA CYS A 28 3.63 7.40 -23.24
C CYS A 28 3.16 7.40 -24.70
N GLU A 29 3.92 6.76 -25.58
CA GLU A 29 3.61 6.61 -27.01
C GLU A 29 3.45 5.12 -27.30
N VAL A 30 2.29 4.72 -27.80
CA VAL A 30 2.08 3.34 -28.29
C VAL A 30 2.73 3.25 -29.66
N LEU A 31 3.73 2.38 -29.79
CA LEU A 31 4.48 2.20 -31.04
C LEU A 31 3.83 1.13 -31.93
N ASP A 32 3.38 0.05 -31.31
CA ASP A 32 2.64 -1.06 -31.92
C ASP A 32 1.82 -1.80 -30.83
N ASP A 33 1.12 -2.88 -31.20
CA ASP A 33 0.23 -3.65 -30.32
C ASP A 33 0.93 -4.26 -29.09
N VAL A 34 2.26 -4.43 -29.13
CA VAL A 34 3.05 -5.05 -28.05
C VAL A 34 4.16 -4.15 -27.50
N LYS A 35 4.27 -2.91 -27.99
CA LYS A 35 5.32 -1.97 -27.59
C LYS A 35 4.77 -0.59 -27.30
N ALA A 36 5.19 -0.07 -26.16
CA ALA A 36 5.02 1.34 -25.79
C ALA A 36 6.37 1.95 -25.41
N ARG A 37 6.55 3.22 -25.76
CA ARG A 37 7.66 4.06 -25.32
C ARG A 37 7.20 4.93 -24.18
N ILE A 38 7.83 4.79 -23.02
CA ILE A 38 7.59 5.63 -21.85
C ILE A 38 8.72 6.65 -21.75
N SER A 39 8.36 7.93 -21.79
CA SER A 39 9.29 9.04 -21.62
C SER A 39 9.23 9.54 -20.19
N VAL A 40 10.38 9.86 -19.60
CA VAL A 40 10.50 10.35 -18.21
C VAL A 40 11.21 11.70 -18.16
N ASN A 41 10.85 12.54 -17.19
CA ASN A 41 11.40 13.89 -17.03
C ASN A 41 12.84 13.92 -16.48
N TRP A 42 13.29 12.84 -15.83
CA TRP A 42 14.68 12.71 -15.34
C TRP A 42 15.12 11.25 -15.28
N ALA A 43 16.42 11.02 -15.52
CA ALA A 43 17.03 9.72 -15.38
C ALA A 43 17.06 9.31 -13.90
N LYS A 44 16.47 8.16 -13.56
CA LYS A 44 16.69 7.50 -12.27
C LYS A 44 17.79 6.45 -12.41
N SER A 45 18.46 6.15 -11.31
CA SER A 45 19.35 4.99 -11.21
C SER A 45 18.65 3.68 -11.58
N GLU A 46 17.35 3.56 -11.26
CA GLU A 46 16.54 2.37 -11.52
C GLU A 46 15.20 2.74 -12.19
N PRO A 47 15.17 2.91 -13.52
CA PRO A 47 13.95 3.28 -14.25
C PRO A 47 12.89 2.17 -14.21
N ARG A 48 13.28 0.91 -14.01
CA ARG A 48 12.35 -0.23 -13.94
C ARG A 48 11.39 -0.13 -12.75
N ASN A 49 11.80 0.45 -11.64
CA ASN A 49 10.93 0.64 -10.47
C ASN A 49 9.80 1.65 -10.75
N LEU A 50 9.91 2.44 -11.82
CA LEU A 50 8.81 3.30 -12.28
C LEU A 50 7.72 2.51 -12.99
N LEU A 51 8.02 1.28 -13.44
CA LEU A 51 7.08 0.38 -14.12
C LEU A 51 6.37 -0.57 -13.16
N ASP A 52 6.62 -0.44 -11.84
CA ASP A 52 5.85 -1.12 -10.80
C ASP A 52 4.49 -0.42 -10.59
N PHE A 53 3.61 -0.57 -11.58
CA PHE A 53 2.22 -0.14 -11.54
C PHE A 53 1.31 -1.20 -12.16
N TYR A 54 0.07 -1.24 -11.69
CA TYR A 54 -0.95 -2.11 -12.25
C TYR A 54 -1.43 -1.58 -13.60
N LEU A 55 -1.54 -2.47 -14.59
CA LEU A 55 -2.13 -2.16 -15.89
C LEU A 55 -3.65 -2.21 -15.78
N LEU A 56 -4.31 -1.20 -16.35
CA LEU A 56 -5.76 -1.14 -16.43
C LEU A 56 -6.21 -1.40 -17.89
N PRO A 57 -7.18 -2.29 -18.12
CA PRO A 57 -7.67 -2.58 -19.46
C PRO A 57 -8.39 -1.38 -20.09
N ALA A 58 -7.82 -0.81 -21.17
CA ALA A 58 -8.38 0.37 -21.85
C ALA A 58 -9.86 0.22 -22.20
N HIS A 59 -10.25 -0.92 -22.80
CA HIS A 59 -11.64 -1.23 -23.18
C HIS A 59 -12.65 -1.19 -22.01
N THR A 60 -12.16 -1.33 -20.77
CA THR A 60 -13.00 -1.19 -19.58
C THR A 60 -13.11 0.29 -19.17
N PHE A 61 -12.05 1.07 -19.29
CA PHE A 61 -11.92 2.40 -18.70
C PHE A 61 -12.00 3.60 -19.68
N ASP A 62 -12.23 3.37 -20.97
CA ASP A 62 -12.14 4.43 -22.01
C ASP A 62 -13.21 5.54 -21.93
N GLU A 63 -14.34 5.33 -21.24
CA GLU A 63 -15.50 6.25 -21.37
C GLU A 63 -16.05 6.85 -20.07
N LYS A 64 -15.56 6.48 -18.88
CA LYS A 64 -16.10 7.02 -17.61
C LYS A 64 -14.98 7.50 -16.69
N PRO A 65 -15.06 8.74 -16.14
CA PRO A 65 -14.14 9.18 -15.11
C PRO A 65 -14.23 8.18 -13.96
N HIS A 66 -13.10 7.59 -13.57
CA HIS A 66 -12.89 6.58 -12.53
C HIS A 66 -13.99 6.60 -11.46
N LYS A 67 -15.16 5.98 -11.76
CA LYS A 67 -16.17 5.79 -10.74
C LYS A 67 -15.57 4.76 -9.83
N ALA A 68 -15.54 5.06 -8.53
CA ALA A 68 -15.05 4.14 -7.52
C ALA A 68 -15.61 2.75 -7.82
N LEU A 69 -14.76 1.71 -7.80
CA LEU A 69 -15.16 0.31 -7.99
C LEU A 69 -16.42 0.05 -7.16
N THR A 70 -17.58 0.02 -7.82
CA THR A 70 -18.84 -0.37 -7.20
C THR A 70 -19.01 -1.87 -7.36
N ALA A 71 -19.90 -2.50 -6.59
CA ALA A 71 -20.21 -3.93 -6.75
C ALA A 71 -20.62 -4.27 -8.20
N ASP A 72 -21.23 -3.31 -8.92
CA ASP A 72 -21.63 -3.42 -10.32
C ASP A 72 -20.45 -3.40 -11.32
N TRP A 73 -19.23 -3.16 -10.84
CA TRP A 73 -18.03 -3.12 -11.65
C TRP A 73 -16.97 -4.05 -11.07
N PRO A 74 -17.02 -5.36 -11.40
CA PRO A 74 -16.02 -6.30 -10.92
C PRO A 74 -14.62 -5.85 -11.41
N PRO A 75 -13.59 -5.99 -10.57
CA PRO A 75 -12.24 -5.63 -10.97
C PRO A 75 -11.78 -6.54 -12.13
N VAL A 76 -11.35 -5.91 -13.23
CA VAL A 76 -10.78 -6.60 -14.39
C VAL A 76 -9.28 -6.35 -14.43
N GLY A 77 -8.48 -7.40 -14.54
CA GLY A 77 -7.02 -7.31 -14.59
C GLY A 77 -6.39 -8.56 -15.18
N THR A 78 -5.05 -8.55 -15.27
CA THR A 78 -4.25 -9.64 -15.84
C THR A 78 -3.66 -10.56 -14.78
N GLY A 79 -4.09 -10.45 -13.52
CA GLY A 79 -3.56 -11.22 -12.40
C GLY A 79 -3.92 -12.72 -12.46
N PRO A 80 -3.40 -13.52 -11.52
CA PRO A 80 -3.66 -14.97 -11.46
C PRO A 80 -5.08 -15.35 -11.02
N MET A 81 -5.85 -14.40 -10.50
CA MET A 81 -7.18 -14.64 -9.94
C MET A 81 -8.16 -13.57 -10.42
N ALA A 82 -9.38 -13.97 -10.78
CA ALA A 82 -10.53 -13.10 -10.95
C ALA A 82 -11.21 -12.89 -9.60
N ALA A 83 -11.66 -11.68 -9.29
CA ALA A 83 -12.28 -11.37 -8.00
C ALA A 83 -13.76 -10.98 -8.16
N SER A 84 -14.61 -11.50 -7.28
CA SER A 84 -16.02 -11.13 -7.14
C SER A 84 -16.34 -10.81 -5.68
N LEU A 85 -17.40 -10.02 -5.47
CA LEU A 85 -17.92 -9.72 -4.13
C LEU A 85 -19.14 -10.61 -3.87
N GLU A 86 -19.07 -11.45 -2.84
CA GLU A 86 -20.14 -12.38 -2.46
C GLU A 86 -20.34 -12.36 -0.95
N GLY A 87 -21.56 -12.02 -0.50
CA GLY A 87 -21.91 -12.09 0.93
C GLY A 87 -21.04 -11.23 1.86
N GLY A 88 -20.43 -10.15 1.37
CA GLY A 88 -19.51 -9.31 2.15
C GLY A 88 -18.07 -9.83 2.22
N ALA A 89 -17.77 -10.94 1.54
CA ALA A 89 -16.43 -11.45 1.31
C ALA A 89 -16.00 -11.22 -0.15
N ILE A 90 -14.69 -11.23 -0.37
CA ILE A 90 -14.14 -11.22 -1.73
C ILE A 90 -13.74 -12.65 -2.09
N LEU A 91 -14.42 -13.22 -3.07
CA LEU A 91 -14.07 -14.50 -3.66
C LEU A 91 -13.06 -14.26 -4.77
N PHE A 92 -11.98 -15.01 -4.75
CA PHE A 92 -10.97 -15.06 -5.78
C PHE A 92 -10.99 -16.44 -6.42
N GLU A 93 -11.24 -16.49 -7.72
CA GLU A 93 -11.17 -17.73 -8.50
C GLU A 93 -9.97 -17.69 -9.44
N ARG A 94 -9.32 -18.83 -9.61
CA ARG A 94 -8.17 -18.95 -10.50
C ARG A 94 -8.55 -18.55 -11.92
N PHE A 95 -7.77 -17.65 -12.50
CA PHE A 95 -7.87 -17.26 -13.89
C PHE A 95 -6.66 -17.80 -14.66
N ASP A 96 -6.91 -18.80 -15.51
CA ASP A 96 -5.87 -19.39 -16.35
C ASP A 96 -5.47 -18.43 -17.45
N ASN A 97 -4.25 -17.90 -17.34
CA ASN A 97 -3.66 -17.05 -18.37
C ASN A 97 -2.21 -17.46 -18.66
N PRO A 98 -1.68 -17.12 -19.85
CA PRO A 98 -0.31 -17.49 -20.23
C PRO A 98 0.78 -16.86 -19.35
N HIS A 99 0.48 -15.80 -18.60
CA HIS A 99 1.45 -15.03 -17.82
C HIS A 99 1.58 -15.51 -16.37
N HIS A 100 0.55 -16.17 -15.83
CA HIS A 100 0.48 -16.57 -14.44
C HIS A 100 -0.08 -18.00 -14.30
N GLN A 101 0.61 -18.82 -13.51
CA GLN A 101 0.20 -20.20 -13.23
C GLN A 101 -0.20 -20.34 -11.76
N GLY A 102 -1.42 -19.86 -11.43
CA GLY A 102 -1.97 -19.96 -10.08
C GLY A 102 -2.13 -21.41 -9.63
N ARG A 103 -1.60 -21.77 -8.45
CA ARG A 103 -1.78 -23.12 -7.87
C ARG A 103 -3.06 -23.27 -7.06
N ILE A 104 -3.55 -22.17 -6.50
CA ILE A 104 -4.76 -22.13 -5.67
C ILE A 104 -5.96 -21.98 -6.61
N LYS A 105 -6.93 -22.88 -6.52
CA LYS A 105 -8.14 -22.87 -7.37
C LYS A 105 -9.09 -21.74 -6.98
N SER A 106 -9.31 -21.57 -5.68
CA SER A 106 -10.15 -20.51 -5.14
C SER A 106 -9.62 -20.07 -3.78
N MET A 107 -9.87 -18.80 -3.44
CA MET A 107 -9.52 -18.19 -2.17
C MET A 107 -10.64 -17.25 -1.77
N VAL A 108 -11.04 -17.28 -0.51
CA VAL A 108 -12.01 -16.33 0.03
C VAL A 108 -11.29 -15.42 1.00
N MET A 109 -11.47 -14.11 0.83
CA MET A 109 -10.94 -13.10 1.72
C MET A 109 -12.08 -12.43 2.47
N PHE A 110 -12.01 -12.47 3.79
CA PHE A 110 -12.96 -11.84 4.68
C PHE A 110 -12.37 -10.53 5.21
N SER A 111 -13.24 -9.57 5.54
CA SER A 111 -12.81 -8.47 6.42
C SER A 111 -12.43 -9.09 7.75
N SER A 112 -11.17 -8.94 8.16
CA SER A 112 -10.71 -9.42 9.46
C SER A 112 -11.43 -8.66 10.59
N GLY A 113 -11.87 -9.41 11.60
CA GLY A 113 -12.33 -8.85 12.87
C GLY A 113 -11.17 -8.35 13.74
N SER A 114 -11.35 -8.37 15.05
CA SER A 114 -10.24 -8.09 15.97
C SER A 114 -9.10 -9.11 15.81
N PRO A 115 -7.86 -8.75 16.17
CA PRO A 115 -6.73 -9.68 16.04
C PRO A 115 -6.94 -11.02 16.77
N ASP A 116 -7.58 -10.99 17.94
CA ASP A 116 -7.87 -12.19 18.74
C ASP A 116 -8.91 -13.09 18.04
N GLU A 117 -9.97 -12.50 17.45
CA GLU A 117 -10.96 -13.25 16.66
C GLU A 117 -10.32 -13.93 15.45
N VAL A 118 -9.43 -13.22 14.73
CA VAL A 118 -8.70 -13.78 13.59
C VAL A 118 -7.81 -14.96 14.03
N LEU A 119 -7.22 -14.86 15.22
CA LEU A 119 -6.41 -15.93 15.76
C LEU A 119 -7.26 -17.15 16.13
N ASP A 120 -8.41 -16.94 16.75
CA ASP A 120 -9.35 -18.02 17.09
C ASP A 120 -9.85 -18.72 15.82
N GLN A 121 -10.19 -17.97 14.77
CA GLN A 121 -10.56 -18.51 13.46
C GLN A 121 -9.44 -19.36 12.84
N LEU A 122 -8.18 -18.94 12.98
CA LEU A 122 -7.02 -19.69 12.49
C LEU A 122 -6.81 -20.98 13.30
N LEU A 123 -6.96 -20.92 14.62
CA LEU A 123 -6.82 -22.07 15.51
C LEU A 123 -7.95 -23.10 15.32
N ASN A 124 -9.16 -22.64 15.01
CA ASN A 124 -10.33 -23.49 14.73
C ASN A 124 -10.35 -24.03 13.29
N GLY A 125 -9.41 -23.63 12.43
CA GLY A 125 -9.33 -24.07 11.04
C GLY A 125 -10.36 -23.42 10.11
N GLU A 126 -10.97 -22.32 10.53
CA GLU A 126 -11.93 -21.56 9.73
C GLU A 126 -11.23 -20.73 8.64
N ILE A 127 -10.00 -20.29 8.91
CA ILE A 127 -9.11 -19.65 7.94
C ILE A 127 -7.77 -20.36 7.87
N HIS A 128 -7.09 -20.23 6.73
CA HIS A 128 -5.81 -20.91 6.46
C HIS A 128 -4.59 -19.99 6.56
N GLY A 129 -4.82 -18.68 6.70
CA GLY A 129 -3.74 -17.71 6.77
C GLY A 129 -4.26 -16.34 7.20
N ALA A 130 -3.44 -15.65 7.99
CA ALA A 130 -3.66 -14.29 8.44
C ALA A 130 -2.31 -13.58 8.54
N ILE A 131 -2.31 -12.27 8.32
CA ILE A 131 -1.20 -11.40 8.69
C ILE A 131 -1.49 -10.88 10.08
N HIS A 132 -0.61 -11.17 11.04
CA HIS A 132 -0.79 -10.77 12.42
C HIS A 132 0.51 -10.19 12.96
N HIS A 133 0.42 -9.05 13.65
CA HIS A 133 1.58 -8.33 14.22
C HIS A 133 1.93 -8.79 15.65
N ALA A 134 1.31 -9.86 16.15
CA ALA A 134 1.50 -10.33 17.52
C ALA A 134 2.19 -11.69 17.50
N LYS A 135 2.69 -12.10 18.67
CA LYS A 135 3.27 -13.41 18.84
C LYS A 135 2.24 -14.48 18.47
N PRO A 136 2.56 -15.42 17.59
CA PRO A 136 1.68 -16.56 17.38
C PRO A 136 1.56 -17.37 18.67
N PRO A 137 0.39 -17.96 18.93
CA PRO A 137 0.21 -18.89 20.05
C PRO A 137 1.06 -20.15 19.84
N PRO A 138 1.30 -20.92 20.92
CA PRO A 138 1.99 -22.21 20.83
C PRO A 138 1.35 -23.11 19.77
N GLY A 139 2.17 -23.80 18.97
CA GLY A 139 1.70 -24.73 17.94
C GLY A 139 1.56 -24.13 16.53
N ILE A 140 1.51 -22.81 16.39
CA ILE A 140 1.54 -22.14 15.08
C ILE A 140 2.99 -21.81 14.70
N ARG A 141 3.42 -22.25 13.51
CA ARG A 141 4.72 -21.86 12.93
C ARG A 141 4.54 -20.64 12.03
N PRO A 142 4.91 -19.43 12.48
CA PRO A 142 4.76 -18.23 11.65
C PRO A 142 5.78 -18.25 10.50
N ASN A 143 5.36 -17.79 9.33
CA ASN A 143 6.32 -17.34 8.32
C ASN A 143 6.68 -15.89 8.60
N ARG A 144 7.90 -15.64 9.08
CA ARG A 144 8.36 -14.29 9.42
C ARG A 144 8.90 -13.59 8.19
N PHE A 145 8.47 -12.36 7.96
CA PHE A 145 9.01 -11.48 6.93
C PHE A 145 9.27 -10.09 7.52
N PHE A 146 10.27 -9.39 6.97
CA PHE A 146 10.54 -8.01 7.35
C PHE A 146 9.63 -7.07 6.56
N SER A 147 8.88 -6.24 7.28
CA SER A 147 8.11 -5.15 6.67
C SER A 147 8.97 -3.89 6.60
N THR A 148 8.79 -3.10 5.54
CA THR A 148 9.35 -1.74 5.45
C THR A 148 8.39 -0.68 6.00
N GLU A 149 7.28 -1.11 6.58
CA GLU A 149 6.29 -0.24 7.21
C GLU A 149 6.91 0.54 8.37
N GLN A 150 6.54 1.80 8.46
CA GLN A 150 6.96 2.72 9.51
C GLN A 150 5.73 3.30 10.18
N TRP A 151 5.70 3.26 11.51
CA TRP A 151 4.63 3.85 12.30
C TRP A 151 5.10 5.20 12.80
N TYR A 152 4.24 6.21 12.69
CA TYR A 152 4.57 7.58 13.09
C TYR A 152 3.34 8.30 13.62
N VAL A 153 3.56 9.28 14.48
CA VAL A 153 2.52 10.20 14.94
C VAL A 153 2.57 11.45 14.05
N ALA A 154 1.57 11.62 13.21
CA ALA A 154 1.46 12.81 12.37
C ALA A 154 1.00 14.02 13.21
N LEU A 155 1.80 15.08 13.25
CA LEU A 155 1.46 16.32 13.95
C LEU A 155 0.86 17.35 12.98
N ASN A 156 -0.30 17.90 13.34
CA ASN A 156 -0.96 18.94 12.54
C ASN A 156 -0.28 20.31 12.75
N THR A 157 0.65 20.67 11.87
CA THR A 157 1.38 21.94 11.92
C THR A 157 0.54 23.18 11.65
N LYS A 158 -0.73 23.03 11.27
CA LYS A 158 -1.68 24.15 11.16
C LYS A 158 -2.31 24.52 12.50
N SER A 159 -2.18 23.68 13.51
CA SER A 159 -2.57 24.03 14.89
C SER A 159 -1.59 25.06 15.45
N SER A 160 -2.08 26.08 16.14
CA SER A 160 -1.26 27.18 16.67
C SER A 160 -0.13 26.68 17.57
N LEU A 161 -0.37 25.68 18.42
CA LEU A 161 0.64 25.11 19.31
C LEU A 161 1.68 24.24 18.57
N LEU A 162 1.23 23.46 17.60
CA LEU A 162 2.09 22.54 16.85
C LEU A 162 2.74 23.19 15.63
N ALA A 163 2.48 24.48 15.37
CA ALA A 163 3.17 25.26 14.36
C ALA A 163 4.63 25.53 14.75
N ASP A 164 4.91 25.64 16.04
CA ASP A 164 6.26 25.80 16.59
C ASP A 164 7.07 24.50 16.50
N SER A 165 8.25 24.56 15.87
CA SER A 165 9.16 23.42 15.75
C SER A 165 9.76 22.99 17.07
N ALA A 166 9.97 23.92 18.02
CA ALA A 166 10.49 23.62 19.35
C ALA A 166 9.50 22.76 20.14
N VAL A 167 8.20 23.06 20.05
CA VAL A 167 7.14 22.25 20.68
C VAL A 167 7.10 20.84 20.09
N ARG A 168 7.18 20.71 18.76
CA ARG A 168 7.22 19.38 18.12
C ARG A 168 8.45 18.57 18.52
N ARG A 169 9.62 19.22 18.62
CA ARG A 169 10.86 18.58 19.08
C ARG A 169 10.78 18.17 20.54
N ALA A 170 10.18 18.99 21.40
CA ALA A 170 9.95 18.65 22.80
C ALA A 170 9.05 17.40 22.91
N LEU A 171 7.93 17.34 22.18
CA LEU A 171 7.07 16.16 22.12
C LEU A 171 7.83 14.91 21.65
N ASP A 172 8.69 15.03 20.63
CA ASP A 172 9.49 13.91 20.15
C ASP A 172 10.42 13.33 21.23
N LEU A 173 11.03 14.22 22.04
CA LEU A 173 11.92 13.83 23.14
C LEU A 173 11.19 13.25 24.34
N THR A 174 9.89 13.54 24.52
CA THR A 174 9.11 12.98 25.65
C THR A 174 8.72 11.52 25.46
N ILE A 175 8.78 11.00 24.23
CA ILE A 175 8.38 9.63 23.92
C ILE A 175 9.60 8.73 24.03
N ASP A 176 9.64 7.89 25.07
CA ASP A 176 10.57 6.77 25.12
C ASP A 176 10.11 5.68 24.13
N ARG A 177 10.79 5.64 23.00
CA ARG A 177 10.47 4.72 21.90
C ARG A 177 10.80 3.27 22.24
N ASP A 178 11.80 3.03 23.07
CA ASP A 178 12.21 1.67 23.43
C ASP A 178 11.19 1.07 24.40
N VAL A 179 10.69 1.86 25.34
CA VAL A 179 9.57 1.49 26.21
C VAL A 179 8.30 1.23 25.40
N LEU A 180 7.95 2.14 24.47
CA LEU A 180 6.77 1.96 23.62
C LEU A 180 6.88 0.69 22.77
N ARG A 181 8.07 0.43 22.21
CA ARG A 181 8.37 -0.76 21.42
C ARG A 181 8.22 -2.03 22.25
N ALA A 182 8.80 -2.07 23.45
CA ALA A 182 8.68 -3.20 24.36
C ALA A 182 7.22 -3.47 24.77
N ALA A 183 6.46 -2.40 25.05
CA ALA A 183 5.05 -2.52 25.43
C ALA A 183 4.15 -3.04 24.29
N ILE A 184 4.35 -2.56 23.06
CA ILE A 184 3.54 -2.94 21.90
C ILE A 184 3.89 -4.33 21.40
N LEU A 185 5.19 -4.63 21.26
CA LEU A 185 5.64 -5.86 20.61
C LEU A 185 5.80 -7.03 21.60
N LYS A 186 5.65 -6.77 22.91
CA LYS A 186 5.68 -7.73 24.03
C LYS A 186 6.87 -8.71 24.03
N HIS A 187 7.92 -8.44 23.23
CA HIS A 187 9.08 -9.31 23.02
C HIS A 187 10.37 -8.52 22.70
N ASP A 188 11.51 -9.15 23.01
CA ASP A 188 12.84 -8.72 22.60
C ASP A 188 12.93 -8.64 21.07
N ILE A 189 13.08 -7.43 20.57
CA ILE A 189 13.46 -7.20 19.18
C ILE A 189 14.97 -7.14 19.17
N GLU A 190 15.57 -8.24 18.72
CA GLU A 190 16.98 -8.22 18.32
C GLU A 190 17.13 -7.25 17.13
N GLY A 191 17.96 -6.23 17.30
CA GLY A 191 18.37 -5.33 16.22
C GLY A 191 18.37 -3.85 16.60
N PRO A 192 19.34 -3.06 16.11
CA PRO A 192 19.43 -1.64 16.37
C PRO A 192 18.27 -0.87 15.70
N ASN A 193 17.86 0.21 16.36
CA ASN A 193 16.83 1.11 15.87
C ASN A 193 17.27 1.73 14.53
N PRO A 194 16.52 1.59 13.42
CA PRO A 194 16.87 2.30 12.21
C PRO A 194 16.78 3.81 12.48
N PRO A 195 17.81 4.60 12.10
CA PRO A 195 17.81 6.03 12.34
C PRO A 195 16.64 6.68 11.60
N LEU A 196 15.99 7.64 12.26
CA LEU A 196 15.01 8.49 11.62
C LEU A 196 15.65 9.24 10.45
N ARG A 197 15.12 9.04 9.25
CA ARG A 197 15.36 9.99 8.16
C ARG A 197 14.46 11.20 8.40
N VAL A 198 15.05 12.25 8.96
CA VAL A 198 14.41 13.57 8.99
C VAL A 198 14.42 14.10 7.56
N ASN A 199 13.26 14.14 6.90
CA ASN A 199 13.05 14.84 5.63
C ASN A 199 12.30 16.14 5.89
#